data_AF-A0A2P4QGH5-F1
#
_entry.id   AF-A0A2P4QGH5-F1
#
_cell.length_a   1.000
_cell.length_b   1.000
_cell.length_c   1.000
_cell.angle_alpha   90.00
_cell.angle_beta   90.00
_cell.angle_gamma   90.00
#
_symmetry.space_group_name_H-M   'P 1'
#
loop_
_entity.id
_entity.type
_entity.pdbx_description
1 polymer ?
#
loop_
_entity_poly.entity_id
_entity_poly.type
_entity_poly.pdbx_seq_one_letter_code
_entity_poly.pdbx_strand_id
1 'polypeptide(L)'
;MLLELLLYCQVEACGKNVEEASLALECLLGTLRVLINLTNENLPACQYVGSHLGMSILMRLATVGQLPNAVKFDVLLLSIGLLINLVETDSNIQDEFRKVDQNPTCPGSRMCMRTCTCPSRESAVSCLVSLYNYQLEKDDDETDSNIVAAYMAVLLGLLIKNNQDNQQLIIERLPDRSVNSLINLLQQFVHFNELVGEEATANGHASGQMLMSSSSLNNYQTKLENQGRTIGDSFLEIVDMLKSLES
;
A
#
# COMPACT_ATOMS: atom_id res chain seq x y z
N MET A 1 19.20 -7.70 -7.48
CA MET A 1 18.59 -8.22 -8.73
C MET A 1 17.09 -7.91 -8.81
N LEU A 2 16.26 -8.31 -7.84
CA LEU A 2 14.80 -8.07 -7.90
C LEU A 2 14.38 -6.59 -7.94
N LEU A 3 15.03 -5.71 -7.16
CA LEU A 3 14.76 -4.26 -7.23
C LEU A 3 15.12 -3.65 -8.60
N GLU A 4 16.20 -4.12 -9.23
CA GLU A 4 16.59 -3.68 -10.58
C GLU A 4 15.58 -4.17 -11.63
N LEU A 5 15.04 -5.38 -11.46
CA LEU A 5 13.98 -5.89 -12.30
C LEU A 5 12.71 -5.03 -12.18
N LEU A 6 12.31 -4.66 -10.96
CA LEU A 6 11.19 -3.74 -10.75
C LEU A 6 11.42 -2.39 -11.45
N LEU A 7 12.63 -1.81 -11.34
CA LEU A 7 12.97 -0.55 -12.01
C LEU A 7 12.81 -0.64 -13.54
N TYR A 8 13.31 -1.72 -14.14
CA TYR A 8 13.21 -1.94 -15.57
C TYR A 8 11.75 -2.09 -16.00
N CYS A 9 11.00 -2.97 -15.33
CA CYS A 9 9.61 -3.23 -15.67
C CYS A 9 8.70 -2.01 -15.45
N GLN A 10 9.02 -1.12 -14.49
CA GLN A 10 8.31 0.15 -14.31
C GLN A 10 8.35 1.03 -15.56
N VAL A 11 9.52 1.11 -16.20
CA VAL A 11 9.73 1.93 -17.39
C VAL A 11 8.98 1.33 -18.57
N GLU A 12 9.12 0.02 -18.77
CA GLU A 12 8.45 -0.69 -19.86
C GLU A 12 6.92 -0.71 -19.71
N ALA A 13 6.39 -0.81 -18.48
CA ALA A 13 4.95 -0.74 -18.20
C ALA A 13 4.31 0.61 -18.55
N CYS A 14 5.13 1.67 -18.67
CA CYS A 14 4.70 3.01 -19.13
C CYS A 14 5.00 3.25 -20.62
N GLY A 15 5.54 2.25 -21.31
CA GLY A 15 5.90 2.29 -22.72
C GLY A 15 4.68 2.36 -23.65
N LYS A 16 4.95 2.65 -24.94
CA LYS A 16 3.91 2.68 -25.98
C LYS A 16 3.57 1.31 -26.54
N ASN A 17 4.46 0.32 -26.37
CA ASN A 17 4.25 -1.04 -26.85
C ASN A 17 3.39 -1.81 -25.85
N VAL A 18 2.17 -2.15 -26.26
CA VAL A 18 1.15 -2.75 -25.38
C VAL A 18 1.57 -4.15 -24.91
N GLU A 19 2.19 -4.95 -25.78
CA GLU A 19 2.63 -6.31 -25.44
C GLU A 19 3.77 -6.28 -24.40
N GLU A 20 4.77 -5.42 -24.63
CA GLU A 20 5.88 -5.22 -23.69
C GLU A 20 5.38 -4.65 -22.36
N ALA A 21 4.46 -3.68 -22.40
CA ALA A 21 3.87 -3.11 -21.19
C ALA A 21 3.07 -4.14 -20.39
N SER A 22 2.31 -5.01 -21.05
CA SER A 22 1.56 -6.09 -20.40
C SER A 22 2.50 -7.10 -19.74
N LEU A 23 3.54 -7.56 -20.47
CA LEU A 23 4.54 -8.48 -19.92
C LEU A 23 5.30 -7.86 -18.75
N ALA A 24 5.62 -6.55 -18.83
CA ALA A 24 6.25 -5.83 -17.76
C ALA A 24 5.36 -5.77 -16.51
N LEU A 25 4.05 -5.54 -16.65
CA LEU A 25 3.10 -5.56 -15.54
C LEU A 25 3.00 -6.95 -14.89
N GLU A 26 2.93 -8.03 -15.66
CA GLU A 26 2.95 -9.40 -15.14
C GLU A 26 4.25 -9.70 -14.38
N CYS A 27 5.38 -9.22 -14.90
CA CYS A 27 6.68 -9.36 -14.25
C CYS A 27 6.73 -8.56 -12.92
N LEU A 28 6.15 -7.37 -12.88
CA LEU A 28 6.00 -6.58 -11.65
C LEU A 28 5.17 -7.37 -10.61
N LEU A 29 4.02 -7.92 -10.99
CA LEU A 29 3.17 -8.72 -10.10
C LEU A 29 3.92 -9.92 -9.52
N GLY A 30 4.56 -10.72 -10.38
CA GLY A 30 5.35 -11.89 -9.95
C GLY A 30 6.48 -11.49 -9.00
N THR A 31 7.20 -10.42 -9.32
CA THR A 31 8.32 -9.92 -8.51
C THR A 31 7.84 -9.41 -7.15
N LEU A 32 6.76 -8.64 -7.10
CA LEU A 32 6.18 -8.14 -5.86
C LEU A 32 5.71 -9.28 -4.95
N ARG A 33 5.06 -10.31 -5.51
CA ARG A 33 4.64 -11.51 -4.74
C ARG A 33 5.83 -12.25 -4.14
N VAL A 34 6.91 -12.40 -4.89
CA VAL A 34 8.16 -13.00 -4.38
C VAL A 34 8.75 -12.14 -3.27
N LEU A 35 8.80 -10.81 -3.44
CA LEU A 35 9.33 -9.91 -2.43
C LEU A 35 8.51 -9.93 -1.15
N ILE A 36 7.17 -9.91 -1.22
CA ILE A 36 6.28 -10.05 -0.07
C ILE A 36 6.64 -11.30 0.74
N ASN A 37 6.78 -12.43 0.06
CA ASN A 37 7.14 -13.69 0.71
C ASN A 37 8.55 -13.66 1.30
N LEU A 38 9.52 -13.08 0.58
CA LEU A 38 10.90 -12.97 1.06
C LEU A 38 11.05 -12.04 2.25
N THR A 39 10.24 -10.98 2.34
CA THR A 39 10.22 -10.01 3.45
C THR A 39 9.38 -10.51 4.62
N ASN A 40 8.68 -11.62 4.50
CA ASN A 40 7.88 -12.14 5.60
C ASN A 40 8.79 -12.70 6.70
N GLU A 41 8.75 -12.09 7.89
CA GLU A 41 9.55 -12.49 9.07
C GLU A 41 11.07 -12.57 8.80
N ASN A 42 11.54 -11.82 7.81
CA ASN A 42 12.93 -11.84 7.36
C ASN A 42 13.50 -10.42 7.38
N LEU A 43 14.02 -10.04 8.54
CA LEU A 43 14.55 -8.69 8.77
C LEU A 43 15.63 -8.27 7.76
N PRO A 44 16.65 -9.09 7.41
CA PRO A 44 17.62 -8.71 6.39
C PRO A 44 16.99 -8.42 5.01
N ALA A 45 15.98 -9.20 4.60
CA ALA A 45 15.26 -8.94 3.37
C ALA A 45 14.44 -7.64 3.48
N CYS A 46 13.78 -7.40 4.61
CA CYS A 46 13.08 -6.15 4.87
C CYS A 46 14.02 -4.94 4.81
N GLN A 47 15.20 -5.01 5.40
CA GLN A 47 16.17 -3.92 5.37
C GLN A 47 16.71 -3.65 3.96
N TYR A 48 16.94 -4.71 3.17
CA TYR A 48 17.37 -4.57 1.78
C TYR A 48 16.28 -3.94 0.90
N VAL A 49 15.05 -4.46 0.97
CA VAL A 49 13.91 -3.97 0.17
C VAL A 49 13.43 -2.61 0.68
N GLY A 50 13.51 -2.36 1.98
CA GLY A 50 13.16 -1.11 2.64
C GLY A 50 14.24 -0.03 2.58
N SER A 51 15.33 -0.26 1.84
CA SER A 51 16.31 0.77 1.52
C SER A 51 15.67 1.94 0.74
N HIS A 52 16.30 3.12 0.77
CA HIS A 52 15.83 4.30 0.05
C HIS A 52 15.46 4.02 -1.43
N LEU A 53 16.26 3.20 -2.13
CA LEU A 53 15.96 2.81 -3.51
C LEU A 53 14.67 1.97 -3.60
N GLY A 54 14.53 0.96 -2.75
CA GLY A 54 13.34 0.11 -2.75
C GLY A 54 12.07 0.88 -2.39
N MET A 55 12.15 1.79 -1.41
CA MET A 55 11.03 2.68 -1.09
C MET A 55 10.66 3.62 -2.24
N SER A 56 11.65 4.19 -2.94
CA SER A 56 11.38 4.99 -4.14
C SER A 56 10.71 4.18 -5.26
N ILE A 57 11.07 2.90 -5.42
CA ILE A 57 10.44 2.01 -6.40
C ILE A 57 8.99 1.74 -6.02
N LEU A 58 8.74 1.29 -4.79
CA LEU A 58 7.42 0.88 -4.32
C LEU A 58 6.44 2.05 -4.32
N MET A 59 6.88 3.24 -3.90
CA MET A 59 6.04 4.44 -3.95
C MET A 59 5.68 4.86 -5.37
N ARG A 60 6.59 4.70 -6.34
CA ARG A 60 6.24 4.91 -7.75
C ARG A 60 5.23 3.90 -8.26
N LEU A 61 5.35 2.62 -7.90
CA LEU A 61 4.32 1.63 -8.26
C LEU A 61 2.97 2.01 -7.67
N ALA A 62 2.94 2.44 -6.40
CA ALA A 62 1.72 2.87 -5.74
C ALA A 62 1.10 4.15 -6.36
N THR A 63 1.89 4.96 -7.05
CA THR A 63 1.39 6.14 -7.77
C THR A 63 0.89 5.78 -9.18
N VAL A 64 1.66 4.99 -9.94
CA VAL A 64 1.31 4.56 -11.31
C VAL A 64 0.12 3.60 -11.32
N GLY A 65 -0.03 2.81 -10.25
CA GLY A 65 -1.09 1.83 -10.09
C GLY A 65 -2.50 2.42 -9.96
N GLN A 66 -2.64 3.74 -9.79
CA GLN A 66 -3.94 4.42 -9.66
C GLN A 66 -4.71 4.59 -10.97
N LEU A 67 -4.14 4.12 -12.09
CA LEU A 67 -4.77 4.22 -13.40
C LEU A 67 -5.82 3.10 -13.59
N PRO A 68 -6.93 3.37 -14.30
CA PRO A 68 -8.01 2.40 -14.53
C PRO A 68 -7.53 1.24 -15.41
N ASN A 69 -7.02 0.19 -14.77
CA ASN A 69 -6.62 -1.08 -15.34
C ASN A 69 -6.48 -2.11 -14.21
N ALA A 70 -7.20 -3.23 -14.28
CA ALA A 70 -7.21 -4.26 -13.24
C ALA A 70 -5.79 -4.74 -12.84
N VAL A 71 -4.88 -4.85 -13.80
CA VAL A 71 -3.49 -5.27 -13.52
C VAL A 71 -2.72 -4.17 -12.78
N LYS A 72 -2.98 -2.90 -13.09
CA LYS A 72 -2.36 -1.76 -12.37
C LYS A 72 -2.89 -1.64 -10.94
N PHE A 73 -4.17 -1.94 -10.74
CA PHE A 73 -4.78 -2.07 -9.43
C PHE A 73 -4.13 -3.18 -8.59
N ASP A 74 -3.87 -4.35 -9.17
CA ASP A 74 -3.13 -5.42 -8.48
C ASP A 74 -1.71 -5.01 -8.11
N VAL A 75 -1.00 -4.31 -9.01
CA VAL A 75 0.33 -3.77 -8.74
C VAL A 75 0.29 -2.76 -7.58
N LEU A 76 -0.73 -1.90 -7.53
CA LEU A 76 -0.96 -0.94 -6.45
C LEU A 76 -1.10 -1.65 -5.10
N LEU A 77 -2.04 -2.60 -5.01
CA LEU A 77 -2.30 -3.32 -3.76
C LEU A 77 -1.09 -4.12 -3.28
N LEU A 78 -0.39 -4.82 -4.18
CA LEU A 78 0.83 -5.54 -3.83
C LEU A 78 1.95 -4.61 -3.37
N SER A 79 2.06 -3.43 -3.96
CA SER A 79 3.07 -2.44 -3.56
C SER A 79 2.77 -1.90 -2.16
N ILE A 80 1.51 -1.59 -1.85
CA ILE A 80 1.08 -1.16 -0.52
C ILE A 80 1.25 -2.30 0.50
N GLY A 81 0.85 -3.53 0.16
CA GLY A 81 1.01 -4.70 1.03
C GLY A 81 2.47 -5.01 1.36
N LEU A 82 3.37 -4.86 0.38
CA LEU A 82 4.80 -4.96 0.62
C LEU A 82 5.31 -3.82 1.52
N LEU A 83 4.87 -2.57 1.29
CA LEU A 83 5.21 -1.45 2.16
C LEU A 83 4.76 -1.68 3.61
N ILE A 84 3.54 -2.18 3.81
CA ILE A 84 3.00 -2.59 5.13
C ILE A 84 3.94 -3.59 5.80
N ASN A 85 4.28 -4.69 5.11
CA ASN A 85 5.21 -5.70 5.65
C ASN A 85 6.54 -5.08 6.09
N LEU A 86 7.09 -4.15 5.30
CA LEU A 86 8.37 -3.52 5.58
C LEU A 86 8.30 -2.60 6.81
N VAL A 87 7.32 -1.70 6.86
CA VAL A 87 7.20 -0.73 7.97
C VAL A 87 6.77 -1.37 9.28
N GLU A 88 6.05 -2.49 9.22
CA GLU A 88 5.67 -3.28 10.40
C GLU A 88 6.88 -4.00 11.01
N THR A 89 7.83 -4.43 10.17
CA THR A 89 8.96 -5.26 10.60
C THR A 89 10.08 -4.47 11.29
N ASP A 90 10.39 -3.26 10.81
CA ASP A 90 11.52 -2.46 11.31
C ASP A 90 11.15 -0.98 11.38
N SER A 91 11.26 -0.37 12.57
CA SER A 91 10.92 1.04 12.77
C SER A 91 11.85 1.99 11.99
N ASN A 92 13.10 1.60 11.72
CA ASN A 92 14.01 2.41 10.92
C ASN A 92 13.51 2.58 9.48
N ILE A 93 12.75 1.60 8.99
CA ILE A 93 12.17 1.65 7.65
C ILE A 93 11.12 2.77 7.56
N GLN A 94 10.43 3.10 8.64
CA GLN A 94 9.48 4.23 8.66
C GLN A 94 10.19 5.57 8.43
N ASP A 95 11.40 5.74 9.00
CA ASP A 95 12.21 6.93 8.78
C ASP A 95 12.82 6.97 7.39
N GLU A 96 13.27 5.83 6.85
CA GLU A 96 13.73 5.75 5.47
C GLU A 96 12.61 6.06 4.48
N PHE A 97 11.38 5.61 4.76
CA PHE A 97 10.21 5.95 3.97
C PHE A 97 9.98 7.48 3.97
N ARG A 98 10.04 8.14 5.13
CA ARG A 98 9.93 9.62 5.23
C ARG A 98 11.00 10.36 4.42
N LYS A 99 12.22 9.82 4.31
CA LYS A 99 13.34 10.47 3.62
C LYS A 99 13.27 10.37 2.09
N VAL A 100 12.48 9.45 1.55
CA VAL A 100 12.33 9.33 0.10
C VAL A 100 11.56 10.52 -0.45
N ASP A 101 12.18 11.26 -1.36
CA ASP A 101 11.55 12.35 -2.10
C ASP A 101 10.91 11.84 -3.39
N GLN A 102 9.65 12.19 -3.60
CA GLN A 102 8.90 11.87 -4.81
C GLN A 102 8.04 13.05 -5.26
N ASN A 103 7.86 13.17 -6.57
CA ASN A 103 6.80 14.01 -7.12
C ASN A 103 5.63 13.08 -7.51
N PRO A 104 4.40 13.33 -7.03
CA PRO A 104 3.23 12.47 -7.29
C PRO A 104 2.82 12.44 -8.76
N THR A 105 3.24 13.43 -9.54
CA THR A 105 3.00 13.50 -10.99
C THR A 105 4.25 13.15 -11.80
N CYS A 106 5.27 12.59 -11.16
CA CYS A 106 6.50 12.19 -11.84
C CYS A 106 6.19 11.16 -12.94
N PRO A 107 6.52 11.44 -14.22
CA PRO A 107 6.24 10.52 -15.31
C PRO A 107 7.15 9.27 -15.31
N GLY A 108 8.06 9.14 -14.34
CA GLY A 108 8.95 7.98 -14.26
C GLY A 108 10.03 7.95 -15.35
N SER A 109 10.54 9.12 -15.78
CA SER A 109 11.59 9.18 -16.79
C SER A 109 12.88 8.46 -16.36
N ARG A 110 13.75 8.10 -17.31
CA ARG A 110 15.04 7.44 -17.03
C ARG A 110 15.89 8.17 -15.98
N MET A 111 15.84 9.50 -15.96
CA MET A 111 16.58 10.32 -14.98
C MET A 111 15.98 10.28 -13.57
N CYS A 112 14.69 9.94 -13.44
CA CYS A 112 14.00 9.79 -12.15
C CYS A 112 13.95 8.33 -11.68
N MET A 113 14.41 7.37 -12.50
CA MET A 113 14.19 5.94 -12.29
C MET A 113 14.62 5.45 -10.91
N ARG A 114 15.80 5.86 -10.43
CA ARG A 114 16.30 5.44 -9.09
C ARG A 114 15.96 6.41 -7.97
N THR A 115 15.90 7.69 -8.30
CA THR A 115 15.61 8.77 -7.36
C THR A 115 14.94 9.89 -8.12
N CYS A 116 13.81 10.39 -7.61
CA CYS A 116 13.09 11.46 -8.28
C CYS A 116 13.93 12.74 -8.28
N THR A 117 14.02 13.40 -9.43
CA THR A 117 14.77 14.65 -9.62
C THR A 117 13.89 15.81 -10.10
N CYS A 118 12.57 15.61 -10.17
CA CYS A 118 11.59 16.61 -10.59
C CYS A 118 11.60 17.87 -9.69
N PRO A 119 11.25 19.06 -10.19
CA PRO A 119 10.90 20.19 -9.33
C PRO A 119 9.61 19.86 -8.54
N SER A 120 9.50 20.35 -7.30
CA SER A 120 8.36 20.06 -6.39
C SER A 120 8.25 18.60 -5.95
N ARG A 121 9.31 18.05 -5.37
CA ARG A 121 9.23 16.77 -4.65
C ARG A 121 8.74 17.00 -3.23
N GLU A 122 8.07 16.01 -2.70
CA GLU A 122 7.69 15.90 -1.30
C GLU A 122 8.09 14.53 -0.78
N SER A 123 8.10 14.36 0.55
CA SER A 123 8.37 13.06 1.14
C SER A 123 7.37 11.99 0.65
N ALA A 124 7.77 10.73 0.64
CA ALA A 124 6.87 9.64 0.32
C ALA A 124 5.67 9.57 1.28
N VAL A 125 5.85 9.93 2.56
CA VAL A 125 4.77 10.07 3.54
C VAL A 125 3.76 11.12 3.06
N SER A 126 4.25 12.29 2.70
CA SER A 126 3.44 13.38 2.16
C SER A 126 2.67 12.98 0.90
N CYS A 127 3.35 12.30 -0.04
CA CYS A 127 2.74 11.76 -1.24
C CYS A 127 1.65 10.74 -0.90
N LEU A 128 1.90 9.82 0.03
CA LEU A 128 0.93 8.80 0.45
C LEU A 128 -0.34 9.43 1.05
N VAL A 129 -0.21 10.47 1.88
CA VAL A 129 -1.38 11.19 2.43
C VAL A 129 -2.17 11.86 1.30
N SER A 130 -1.50 12.49 0.33
CA SER A 130 -2.17 13.07 -0.83
C SER A 130 -2.90 12.03 -1.67
N LEU A 131 -2.31 10.84 -1.86
CA LEU A 131 -2.96 9.73 -2.55
C LEU A 131 -4.17 9.21 -1.76
N TYR A 132 -4.08 9.10 -0.45
CA TYR A 132 -5.18 8.70 0.42
C TYR A 132 -6.34 9.69 0.36
N ASN A 133 -6.07 11.00 0.50
CA ASN A 133 -7.10 12.04 0.40
C ASN A 133 -7.79 12.02 -0.97
N TYR A 134 -7.03 11.79 -2.04
CA TYR A 134 -7.59 11.63 -3.38
C TYR A 134 -8.56 10.44 -3.49
N GLN A 135 -8.29 9.32 -2.80
CA GLN A 135 -9.24 8.21 -2.76
C GLN A 135 -10.51 8.54 -1.96
N LEU A 136 -10.41 9.35 -0.90
CA LEU A 136 -11.58 9.79 -0.13
C LEU A 136 -12.49 10.75 -0.91
N GLU A 137 -11.92 11.58 -1.78
CA GLU A 137 -12.66 12.58 -2.55
C GLU A 137 -13.34 12.02 -3.80
N LYS A 138 -12.96 10.81 -4.24
CA LYS A 138 -13.58 10.15 -5.38
C LYS A 138 -15.02 9.74 -5.05
N ASP A 139 -15.98 10.43 -5.66
CA ASP A 139 -17.42 10.14 -5.61
C ASP A 139 -17.79 8.99 -6.55
N ASP A 140 -17.14 7.84 -6.38
CA ASP A 140 -17.50 6.59 -7.04
C ASP A 140 -17.55 5.50 -5.96
N ASP A 141 -18.71 4.89 -5.74
CA ASP A 141 -18.94 3.77 -4.80
C ASP A 141 -18.22 2.47 -5.28
N GLU A 142 -17.12 2.62 -6.01
CA GLU A 142 -16.33 1.53 -6.53
C GLU A 142 -15.58 0.86 -5.37
N THR A 143 -15.90 -0.41 -5.14
CA THR A 143 -15.34 -1.24 -4.08
C THR A 143 -13.81 -1.23 -4.06
N ASP A 144 -13.20 -1.10 -5.24
CA ASP A 144 -11.75 -1.06 -5.44
C ASP A 144 -11.10 0.18 -4.80
N SER A 145 -11.74 1.34 -4.92
CA SER A 145 -11.27 2.59 -4.30
C SER A 145 -11.30 2.49 -2.76
N ASN A 146 -12.37 1.90 -2.22
CA ASN A 146 -12.50 1.66 -0.78
C ASN A 146 -11.45 0.70 -0.24
N ILE A 147 -11.14 -0.38 -0.96
CA ILE A 147 -10.06 -1.31 -0.58
C ILE A 147 -8.73 -0.56 -0.56
N VAL A 148 -8.37 0.15 -1.63
CA VAL A 148 -7.10 0.87 -1.70
C VAL A 148 -6.98 1.89 -0.56
N ALA A 149 -8.03 2.66 -0.31
CA ALA A 149 -8.05 3.63 0.78
C ALA A 149 -7.84 2.97 2.14
N ALA A 150 -8.45 1.80 2.38
CA ALA A 150 -8.28 1.06 3.64
C ALA A 150 -6.85 0.56 3.83
N TYR A 151 -6.22 -0.01 2.79
CA TYR A 151 -4.81 -0.43 2.84
C TYR A 151 -3.85 0.77 2.99
N MET A 152 -4.13 1.90 2.36
CA MET A 152 -3.39 3.15 2.59
C MET A 152 -3.55 3.64 4.03
N ALA A 153 -4.75 3.56 4.60
CA ALA A 153 -5.01 3.95 5.97
C ALA A 153 -4.26 3.09 7.00
N VAL A 154 -4.16 1.77 6.77
CA VAL A 154 -3.31 0.88 7.58
C VAL A 154 -1.84 1.30 7.49
N LEU A 155 -1.32 1.53 6.28
CA LEU A 155 0.06 1.96 6.08
C LEU A 155 0.33 3.30 6.78
N LEU A 156 -0.58 4.27 6.67
CA LEU A 156 -0.49 5.55 7.39
C LEU A 156 -0.52 5.34 8.91
N GLY A 157 -1.40 4.49 9.43
CA GLY A 157 -1.44 4.15 10.86
C GLY A 157 -0.13 3.52 11.35
N LEU A 158 0.46 2.62 10.56
CA LEU A 158 1.77 2.02 10.87
C LEU A 158 2.91 3.04 10.84
N LEU A 159 2.87 3.98 9.90
CA LEU A 159 3.85 5.08 9.82
C LEU A 159 3.72 6.07 10.98
N ILE A 160 2.52 6.25 11.56
CA ILE A 160 2.28 7.04 12.77
C ILE A 160 2.80 6.30 14.01
N LYS A 161 2.57 4.98 14.09
CA LYS A 161 2.84 4.16 15.27
C LYS A 161 4.29 4.30 15.75
N ASN A 162 4.46 4.87 16.94
CA ASN A 162 5.76 5.09 17.59
C ASN A 162 6.74 5.97 16.78
N ASN A 163 6.23 6.87 15.91
CA ASN A 163 7.07 7.76 15.11
C ASN A 163 6.48 9.19 15.08
N GLN A 164 6.99 10.05 15.97
CA GLN A 164 6.46 11.40 16.18
C GLN A 164 6.64 12.31 14.96
N ASP A 165 7.74 12.19 14.23
CA ASP A 165 7.99 12.98 13.02
C ASP A 165 6.97 12.65 11.93
N ASN A 166 6.72 11.35 11.69
CA ASN A 166 5.69 10.90 10.77
C ASN A 166 4.30 11.29 11.25
N GLN A 167 4.01 11.11 12.53
CA GLN A 167 2.72 11.48 13.12
C GLN A 167 2.39 12.95 12.84
N GLN A 168 3.32 13.86 13.14
CA GLN A 168 3.12 15.29 12.90
C GLN A 168 2.87 15.56 11.41
N LEU A 169 3.73 15.02 10.54
CA LEU A 169 3.64 15.24 9.10
C LEU A 169 2.34 14.71 8.48
N ILE A 170 1.86 13.55 8.96
CA ILE A 170 0.63 12.92 8.49
C ILE A 170 -0.58 13.70 8.97
N ILE A 171 -0.68 13.97 10.28
CA ILE A 171 -1.81 14.68 10.87
C ILE A 171 -1.96 16.08 10.28
N GLU A 172 -0.86 16.80 10.03
CA GLU A 172 -0.90 18.14 9.41
C GLU A 172 -1.54 18.15 8.01
N ARG A 173 -1.56 17.00 7.31
CA ARG A 173 -2.05 16.86 5.93
C ARG A 173 -3.36 16.06 5.81
N LEU A 174 -3.82 15.42 6.88
CA LEU A 174 -5.09 14.71 6.91
C LEU A 174 -6.29 15.70 6.97
N PRO A 175 -7.50 15.25 6.55
CA PRO A 175 -8.72 16.01 6.75
C PRO A 175 -8.92 16.38 8.22
N ASP A 176 -9.39 17.60 8.46
CA ASP A 176 -9.59 18.18 9.80
C ASP A 176 -8.36 18.19 10.71
N ARG A 177 -7.16 17.89 10.16
CA ARG A 177 -5.92 17.71 10.90
C ARG A 177 -6.06 16.73 12.07
N SER A 178 -6.73 15.61 11.83
CA SER A 178 -7.00 14.57 12.82
C SER A 178 -6.88 13.18 12.21
N VAL A 179 -6.80 12.13 13.04
CA VAL A 179 -6.77 10.74 12.55
C VAL A 179 -8.16 10.15 12.34
N ASN A 180 -9.22 10.95 12.52
CA ASN A 180 -10.61 10.49 12.48
C ASN A 180 -11.01 9.87 11.13
N SER A 181 -10.52 10.40 10.00
CA SER A 181 -10.80 9.83 8.68
C SER A 181 -10.23 8.41 8.55
N LEU A 182 -9.05 8.16 9.12
CA LEU A 182 -8.41 6.84 9.14
C LEU A 182 -9.23 5.87 10.02
N ILE A 183 -9.60 6.31 11.22
CA ILE A 183 -10.40 5.51 12.17
C ILE A 183 -11.73 5.10 11.52
N ASN A 184 -12.49 6.07 11.01
CA ASN A 184 -13.81 5.82 10.44
C ASN A 184 -13.73 4.86 9.25
N LEU A 185 -12.78 5.08 8.34
CA LEU A 185 -12.62 4.22 7.17
C LEU A 185 -12.25 2.79 7.56
N LEU A 186 -11.28 2.61 8.46
CA LEU A 186 -10.85 1.27 8.89
C LEU A 186 -11.98 0.53 9.61
N GLN A 187 -12.75 1.20 10.47
CA GLN A 187 -13.90 0.59 11.15
C GLN A 187 -15.01 0.19 10.16
N GLN A 188 -15.32 1.05 9.20
CA GLN A 188 -16.28 0.73 8.14
C GLN A 188 -15.81 -0.45 7.29
N PHE A 189 -14.52 -0.50 6.96
CA PHE A 189 -13.94 -1.59 6.18
C PHE A 189 -14.00 -2.93 6.93
N VAL A 190 -13.68 -2.96 8.23
CA VAL A 190 -13.80 -4.19 9.05
C VAL A 190 -15.25 -4.67 9.10
N HIS A 191 -16.18 -3.76 9.44
CA HIS A 191 -17.60 -4.11 9.53
C HIS A 191 -18.17 -4.65 8.21
N PHE A 192 -17.81 -4.02 7.09
CA PHE A 192 -18.21 -4.46 5.77
C PHE A 192 -17.68 -5.87 5.45
N ASN A 193 -16.41 -6.17 5.77
CA ASN A 193 -15.84 -7.50 5.53
C ASN A 193 -16.47 -8.59 6.42
N GLU A 194 -16.85 -8.26 7.66
CA GLU A 194 -17.57 -9.18 8.55
C GLU A 194 -18.95 -9.55 7.95
N LEU A 195 -19.71 -8.56 7.49
CA LEU A 195 -21.02 -8.79 6.86
C LEU A 195 -20.93 -9.69 5.61
N VAL A 196 -19.95 -9.43 4.73
CA VAL A 196 -19.72 -10.25 3.53
C VAL A 196 -19.31 -11.68 3.92
N GLY A 197 -18.51 -11.84 4.97
CA GLY A 197 -18.13 -13.13 5.52
C GLY A 197 -19.33 -13.93 6.04
N GLU A 198 -20.21 -13.29 6.80
CA GLU A 198 -21.42 -13.91 7.35
C GLU A 198 -22.39 -14.36 6.26
N GLU A 199 -22.66 -13.51 5.25
CA GLU A 199 -23.53 -13.84 4.12
C GLU A 199 -23.01 -15.03 3.28
N ALA A 200 -21.70 -15.16 3.15
CA ALA A 200 -21.07 -16.28 2.44
C ALA A 200 -21.26 -17.62 3.18
N THR A 201 -21.21 -17.61 4.51
CA THR A 201 -21.46 -18.81 5.32
C THR A 201 -22.93 -19.22 5.33
N ALA A 202 -23.85 -18.24 5.25
CA ALA A 202 -25.29 -18.49 5.27
C ALA A 202 -25.83 -19.07 3.95
N ASN A 203 -25.26 -18.66 2.82
CA ASN A 203 -25.80 -19.01 1.50
C ASN A 203 -25.12 -20.21 0.81
N GLY A 204 -24.05 -20.80 1.38
CA GLY A 204 -23.37 -21.98 0.80
C GLY A 204 -22.77 -21.79 -0.60
N HIS A 205 -22.86 -20.57 -1.15
CA HIS A 205 -22.23 -20.13 -2.37
C HIS A 205 -20.95 -19.39 -1.99
N ALA A 206 -19.83 -19.74 -2.61
CA ALA A 206 -18.52 -19.12 -2.39
C ALA A 206 -18.44 -17.66 -2.91
N SER A 207 -19.40 -16.80 -2.52
CA SER A 207 -19.40 -15.36 -2.82
C SER A 207 -18.67 -14.52 -1.78
N GLY A 208 -18.20 -15.11 -0.67
CA GLY A 208 -17.33 -14.45 0.31
C GLY A 208 -15.91 -14.16 -0.19
N GLN A 209 -15.62 -14.45 -1.46
CA GLN A 209 -14.33 -14.19 -2.13
C GLN A 209 -14.36 -12.95 -3.02
N MET A 210 -15.47 -12.20 -3.10
CA MET A 210 -15.63 -11.18 -4.14
C MET A 210 -14.71 -9.96 -4.02
N LEU A 211 -14.12 -9.68 -2.85
CA LEU A 211 -13.20 -8.52 -2.70
C LEU A 211 -11.72 -8.90 -2.59
N MET A 212 -11.41 -10.20 -2.67
CA MET A 212 -10.05 -10.73 -2.61
C MET A 212 -9.76 -11.67 -3.79
N SER A 213 -10.47 -11.49 -4.91
CA SER A 213 -10.26 -12.28 -6.13
C SER A 213 -8.95 -11.95 -6.84
N SER A 214 -8.24 -10.89 -6.44
CA SER A 214 -6.83 -10.80 -6.76
C SER A 214 -6.06 -11.80 -5.89
N SER A 215 -5.65 -12.89 -6.52
CA SER A 215 -4.63 -13.86 -6.04
C SER A 215 -3.37 -13.25 -5.38
N SER A 216 -3.24 -11.92 -5.47
CA SER A 216 -2.23 -11.03 -4.94
C SER A 216 -2.25 -10.85 -3.41
N LEU A 217 -3.40 -10.79 -2.75
CA LEU A 217 -3.48 -10.57 -1.29
C LEU A 217 -3.58 -11.87 -0.46
N ASN A 218 -3.79 -13.01 -1.12
CA ASN A 218 -3.87 -14.32 -0.47
C ASN A 218 -2.68 -14.62 0.44
N ASN A 219 -1.45 -14.24 0.04
CA ASN A 219 -0.26 -14.53 0.87
C ASN A 219 -0.22 -13.73 2.18
N TYR A 220 -0.74 -12.49 2.20
CA TYR A 220 -0.83 -11.70 3.42
C TYR A 220 -1.90 -12.27 4.36
N GLN A 221 -3.02 -12.72 3.79
CA GLN A 221 -4.08 -13.37 4.54
C GLN A 221 -3.64 -14.72 5.13
N THR A 222 -2.98 -15.57 4.35
CA THR A 222 -2.43 -16.85 4.83
C THR A 222 -1.42 -16.66 5.96
N LYS A 223 -0.65 -15.56 5.97
CA LYS A 223 0.25 -15.22 7.09
C LYS A 223 -0.54 -14.96 8.38
N LEU A 224 -1.57 -14.13 8.33
CA LEU A 224 -2.40 -13.80 9.48
C LEU A 224 -3.13 -15.04 10.00
N GLU A 225 -3.67 -15.85 9.09
CA GLU A 225 -4.34 -17.12 9.43
C GLU A 225 -3.38 -18.10 10.13
N ASN A 226 -2.12 -18.19 9.70
CA ASN A 226 -1.09 -19.00 10.37
C ASN A 226 -0.76 -18.51 11.79
N GLN A 227 -1.02 -17.24 12.09
CA GLN A 227 -0.88 -16.65 13.43
C GLN A 227 -2.20 -16.70 14.23
N GLY A 228 -3.25 -17.33 13.70
CA GLY A 228 -4.57 -17.39 14.30
C GLY A 228 -5.30 -16.04 14.33
N ARG A 229 -4.90 -15.10 13.47
CA ARG A 229 -5.44 -13.74 13.36
C ARG A 229 -6.14 -13.54 12.02
N THR A 230 -7.09 -12.63 11.99
CA THR A 230 -7.72 -12.14 10.76
C THR A 230 -7.08 -10.81 10.34
N ILE A 231 -7.29 -10.44 9.07
CA ILE A 231 -6.98 -9.07 8.60
C ILE A 231 -7.74 -8.03 9.44
N GLY A 232 -8.98 -8.34 9.84
CA GLY A 232 -9.79 -7.48 10.71
C GLY A 232 -9.11 -7.19 12.04
N ASP A 233 -8.50 -8.18 12.68
CA ASP A 233 -7.80 -8.00 13.96
C ASP A 233 -6.62 -7.04 13.84
N SER A 234 -5.84 -7.13 12.75
CA SER A 234 -4.73 -6.20 12.49
C SER A 234 -5.22 -4.78 12.22
N PHE A 235 -6.37 -4.62 11.54
CA PHE A 235 -6.96 -3.31 11.28
C PHE A 235 -7.49 -2.69 12.58
N LEU A 236 -8.13 -3.47 13.44
CA LEU A 236 -8.64 -3.02 14.73
C LEU A 236 -7.52 -2.59 15.69
N GLU A 237 -6.39 -3.30 15.71
CA GLU A 237 -5.21 -2.88 16.49
C GLU A 237 -4.70 -1.48 16.08
N ILE A 238 -4.72 -1.18 14.78
CA ILE A 238 -4.37 0.15 14.28
C ILE A 238 -5.42 1.17 14.68
N VAL A 239 -6.71 0.84 14.60
CA VAL A 239 -7.80 1.72 15.05
C VAL A 239 -7.65 2.08 16.53
N ASP A 240 -7.40 1.10 17.39
CA ASP A 240 -7.25 1.32 18.83
C ASP A 240 -6.02 2.18 19.14
N MET A 241 -4.93 1.95 18.41
CA MET A 241 -3.74 2.80 18.49
C MET A 241 -4.07 4.25 18.06
N LEU A 242 -4.77 4.46 16.94
CA LEU A 242 -5.13 5.80 16.47
C LEU A 242 -6.06 6.53 17.46
N LYS A 243 -7.03 5.84 18.07
CA LYS A 243 -7.93 6.43 19.08
C LYS A 243 -7.17 6.95 20.30
N SER A 244 -6.05 6.31 20.66
CA SER A 244 -5.22 6.76 21.78
C SER A 244 -4.54 8.11 21.54
N LEU A 245 -4.46 8.57 20.29
CA LEU A 245 -3.86 9.87 19.92
C LEU A 245 -4.85 11.04 20.02
N GLU A 246 -6.16 10.76 20.06
CA GLU A 246 -7.23 11.76 20.19
C GLU A 246 -7.61 12.00 21.68
N SER A 247 -6.99 11.26 22.61
CA SER A 247 -7.24 11.29 24.06
C SER A 247 -6.38 12.33 24.77
#